data_AF-T0DLR7-F1
#
_entry.id   AF-T0DLR7-F1
#
_cell.length_a   1.000
_cell.length_b   1.000
_cell.length_c   1.000
_cell.angle_alpha   90.00
_cell.angle_beta   90.00
_cell.angle_gamma   90.00
#
_symmetry.space_group_name_H-M   'P 1'
#
loop_
_entity.id
_entity.type
_entity.pdbx_description
1 polymer ?
#
loop_
_entity_poly.entity_id
_entity_poly.type
_entity_poly.pdbx_seq_one_letter_code
_entity_poly.pdbx_strand_id
1 'polypeptide(L)'
;MGILKFSILFNIRAVKGIFLFTVFLFFTQVQVHAGIKETLSKKYPDCSFVEKSKFLTDNEFETIKSKYPTRNIRRFYSFYKRECKNKISYDFIFTDTVRTKNQVLHVHIVKNNIESLAIVKFEEPSEYKVKKSWLSRFKSQRPDSIDIVSGATLSSNSTKFLVWLSLYLQKDIL
;
A
#
# COMPACT_ATOMS: atom_id res chain seq x y z
N MET A 1 -38.03 -63.17 -8.69
CA MET A 1 -36.97 -63.27 -7.66
C MET A 1 -36.75 -61.88 -7.12
N GLY A 2 -37.05 -61.50 -5.89
CA GLY A 2 -37.26 -62.25 -4.66
C GLY A 2 -36.69 -61.34 -3.56
N ILE A 3 -37.57 -60.79 -2.72
CA ILE A 3 -37.32 -59.77 -1.70
C ILE A 3 -36.54 -60.36 -0.52
N LEU A 4 -35.63 -59.59 0.09
CA LEU A 4 -35.22 -59.69 1.51
C LEU A 4 -34.68 -58.31 1.93
N LYS A 5 -35.49 -57.37 2.42
CA LYS A 5 -35.88 -57.18 3.85
C LYS A 5 -34.76 -57.51 4.84
N PHE A 6 -34.12 -56.46 5.35
CA PHE A 6 -33.54 -56.47 6.69
C PHE A 6 -34.06 -55.24 7.45
N SER A 7 -34.99 -55.49 8.36
CA SER A 7 -35.47 -54.53 9.35
C SER A 7 -35.54 -55.28 10.68
N ILE A 8 -34.54 -55.07 11.53
CA ILE A 8 -34.56 -55.41 12.96
C ILE A 8 -33.85 -54.22 13.64
N LEU A 9 -34.63 -53.25 14.14
CA LEU A 9 -34.94 -53.12 15.57
C LEU A 9 -33.68 -53.13 16.44
N PHE A 10 -33.13 -51.94 16.72
CA PHE A 10 -32.49 -51.73 18.02
C PHE A 10 -33.23 -50.63 18.78
N ASN A 11 -33.85 -51.11 19.86
CA ASN A 11 -34.64 -50.39 20.82
C ASN A 11 -33.72 -49.52 21.70
N ILE A 12 -34.29 -48.39 22.07
CA ILE A 12 -33.72 -47.26 22.77
C ILE A 12 -33.26 -47.69 24.17
N ARG A 13 -31.99 -47.47 24.49
CA ARG A 13 -31.55 -47.28 25.87
C ARG A 13 -31.07 -45.85 26.03
N ALA A 14 -31.77 -45.14 26.90
CA ALA A 14 -31.48 -43.79 27.32
C ALA A 14 -30.02 -43.64 27.77
N VAL A 15 -29.27 -42.82 27.05
CA VAL A 15 -28.08 -42.16 27.59
C VAL A 15 -28.46 -40.69 27.74
N LYS A 16 -28.73 -40.32 29.00
CA LYS A 16 -28.79 -38.94 29.45
C LYS A 16 -27.43 -38.30 29.21
N GLY A 17 -27.42 -37.17 28.52
CA GLY A 17 -26.35 -36.19 28.60
C GLY A 17 -25.48 -36.08 27.35
N ILE A 18 -25.09 -34.83 27.09
CA ILE A 18 -24.16 -34.36 26.05
C ILE A 18 -24.89 -34.15 24.71
N PHE A 19 -25.77 -33.16 24.63
CA PHE A 19 -25.46 -31.73 24.44
C PHE A 19 -24.74 -31.48 23.10
N LEU A 20 -25.54 -31.05 22.11
CA LEU A 20 -25.20 -30.19 20.98
C LEU A 20 -23.71 -30.21 20.54
N PHE A 21 -23.37 -31.07 19.57
CA PHE A 21 -22.22 -30.83 18.70
C PHE A 21 -22.68 -30.13 17.43
N THR A 22 -23.28 -28.95 17.61
CA THR A 22 -23.70 -28.07 16.52
C THR A 22 -22.47 -27.35 16.01
N VAL A 23 -22.06 -27.70 14.79
CA VAL A 23 -21.64 -26.76 13.73
C VAL A 23 -21.09 -25.43 14.24
N PHE A 24 -19.78 -25.36 14.52
CA PHE A 24 -19.08 -24.08 14.68
C PHE A 24 -17.62 -24.17 14.24
N LEU A 25 -17.41 -24.47 12.96
CA LEU A 25 -16.10 -24.31 12.30
C LEU A 25 -16.26 -23.58 10.96
N PHE A 26 -16.91 -22.43 11.00
CA PHE A 26 -16.80 -21.42 9.95
C PHE A 26 -16.78 -20.02 10.59
N PHE A 27 -15.72 -19.71 11.34
CA PHE A 27 -15.42 -18.33 11.68
C PHE A 27 -14.01 -17.98 11.21
N THR A 28 -13.99 -17.48 9.97
CA THR A 28 -13.29 -16.27 9.54
C THR A 28 -11.79 -16.19 9.83
N GLN A 29 -10.99 -16.70 8.90
CA GLN A 29 -9.72 -16.05 8.58
C GLN A 29 -9.97 -14.96 7.52
N VAL A 30 -10.60 -13.86 7.93
CA VAL A 30 -10.52 -12.59 7.18
C VAL A 30 -9.79 -11.60 8.07
N GLN A 31 -8.48 -11.73 8.10
CA GLN A 31 -7.60 -10.66 8.55
C GLN A 31 -6.46 -10.54 7.55
N VAL A 32 -5.87 -9.35 7.49
CA VAL A 32 -4.73 -8.97 6.64
C VAL A 32 -5.08 -8.42 5.24
N HIS A 33 -6.05 -7.50 5.16
CA HIS A 33 -6.01 -6.38 4.18
C HIS A 33 -6.15 -4.99 4.85
N ALA A 34 -6.19 -4.93 6.18
CA ALA A 34 -6.48 -3.73 6.96
C ALA A 34 -5.24 -2.89 7.33
N GLY A 35 -4.21 -2.84 6.48
CA GLY A 35 -2.93 -2.21 6.86
C GLY A 35 -2.92 -0.68 6.68
N ILE A 36 -2.98 -0.23 5.43
CA ILE A 36 -2.68 1.17 5.07
C ILE A 36 -3.93 2.04 5.16
N LYS A 37 -5.04 1.62 4.52
CA LYS A 37 -6.30 2.36 4.54
C LYS A 37 -6.79 2.62 5.96
N GLU A 38 -6.76 1.62 6.83
CA GLU A 38 -7.18 1.76 8.23
C GLU A 38 -6.29 2.77 8.97
N THR A 39 -4.95 2.69 8.78
CA THR A 39 -4.01 3.64 9.36
C THR A 39 -4.27 5.07 8.91
N LEU A 40 -4.55 5.28 7.61
CA LEU A 40 -4.89 6.58 7.06
C LEU A 40 -6.23 7.10 7.63
N SER A 41 -7.26 6.25 7.67
CA SER A 41 -8.57 6.60 8.22
C SER A 41 -8.50 6.95 9.71
N LYS A 42 -7.70 6.22 10.51
CA LYS A 42 -7.48 6.56 11.93
C LYS A 42 -6.77 7.90 12.11
N LYS A 43 -5.78 8.19 11.26
CA LYS A 43 -5.02 9.44 11.32
C LYS A 43 -5.83 10.65 10.86
N TYR A 44 -6.78 10.45 9.94
CA TYR A 44 -7.60 11.50 9.34
C TYR A 44 -9.09 11.10 9.38
N PRO A 45 -9.73 11.19 10.55
CA PRO A 45 -11.11 10.69 10.74
C PRO A 45 -12.15 11.46 9.91
N ASP A 46 -11.89 12.74 9.61
CA ASP A 46 -12.77 13.60 8.80
C ASP A 46 -12.60 13.40 7.28
N CYS A 47 -11.82 12.41 6.87
CA CYS A 47 -11.46 12.18 5.48
C CYS A 47 -11.89 10.80 5.00
N SER A 48 -12.46 10.73 3.80
CA SER A 48 -12.71 9.45 3.12
C SER A 48 -11.51 9.07 2.26
N PHE A 49 -11.22 7.76 2.21
CA PHE A 49 -10.12 7.19 1.42
C PHE A 49 -10.68 6.13 0.47
N VAL A 50 -10.52 6.38 -0.83
CA VAL A 50 -10.91 5.46 -1.90
C VAL A 50 -9.64 4.98 -2.59
N GLU A 51 -9.38 3.67 -2.54
CA GLU A 51 -8.27 3.08 -3.28
C GLU A 51 -8.52 3.22 -4.78
N LYS A 52 -7.47 3.58 -5.49
CA LYS A 52 -7.42 3.75 -6.94
C LYS A 52 -6.18 3.01 -7.44
N SER A 53 -6.23 2.64 -8.70
CA SER A 53 -5.13 1.95 -9.36
C SER A 53 -4.89 2.52 -10.74
N LYS A 54 -3.62 2.50 -11.16
CA LYS A 54 -3.21 2.83 -12.52
C LYS A 54 -2.35 1.69 -13.07
N PHE A 55 -2.74 1.20 -14.25
CA PHE A 55 -1.89 0.35 -15.06
C PHE A 55 -1.22 1.23 -16.13
N LEU A 56 0.10 1.16 -16.22
CA LEU A 56 0.87 1.91 -17.20
C LEU A 56 0.66 1.33 -18.60
N THR A 57 0.35 2.21 -19.54
CA THR A 57 0.52 1.94 -20.97
C THR A 57 2.00 1.72 -21.31
N ASP A 58 2.27 1.14 -22.48
CA ASP A 58 3.66 0.94 -22.92
C ASP A 58 4.42 2.26 -23.04
N ASN A 59 3.78 3.31 -23.57
CA ASN A 59 4.41 4.63 -23.68
C ASN A 59 4.75 5.23 -22.31
N GLU A 60 3.87 5.10 -21.32
CA GLU A 60 4.15 5.59 -19.96
C GLU A 60 5.26 4.77 -19.29
N PHE A 61 5.23 3.45 -19.47
CA PHE A 61 6.28 2.56 -18.96
C PHE A 61 7.65 2.91 -19.56
N GLU A 62 7.74 3.07 -20.88
CA GLU A 62 8.98 3.46 -21.56
C GLU A 62 9.44 4.87 -21.17
N THR A 63 8.51 5.82 -20.98
CA THR A 63 8.84 7.17 -20.48
C THR A 63 9.52 7.11 -19.12
N ILE A 64 8.96 6.33 -18.18
CA ILE A 64 9.53 6.18 -16.84
C ILE A 64 10.86 5.41 -16.91
N LYS A 65 10.93 4.34 -17.70
CA LYS A 65 12.13 3.51 -17.84
C LYS A 65 13.28 4.26 -18.48
N SER A 66 13.02 5.10 -19.48
CA SER A 66 14.02 5.97 -20.11
C SER A 66 14.60 6.98 -19.11
N LYS A 67 13.75 7.58 -18.26
CA LYS A 67 14.21 8.50 -17.22
C LYS A 67 14.97 7.80 -16.09
N TYR A 68 14.58 6.57 -15.75
CA TYR A 68 15.15 5.79 -14.64
C TYR A 68 15.55 4.38 -15.09
N PRO A 69 16.60 4.23 -15.93
CA PRO A 69 16.92 2.97 -16.60
C PRO A 69 17.34 1.87 -15.62
N THR A 70 17.95 2.24 -14.49
CA THR A 70 18.43 1.28 -13.47
C THR A 70 17.35 0.88 -12.47
N ARG A 71 16.17 1.49 -12.51
CA ARG A 71 15.08 1.19 -11.58
C ARG A 71 14.24 0.01 -12.05
N ASN A 72 13.75 -0.76 -11.09
CA ASN A 72 12.73 -1.77 -11.30
C ASN A 72 11.36 -1.08 -11.32
N ILE A 73 10.86 -0.80 -12.54
CA ILE A 73 9.60 -0.11 -12.76
C ILE A 73 8.48 -1.14 -12.83
N ARG A 74 7.44 -0.95 -12.01
CA ARG A 74 6.22 -1.77 -12.06
C ARG A 74 5.26 -1.19 -13.10
N ARG A 75 4.37 -2.02 -13.64
CA ARG A 75 3.27 -1.56 -14.52
C ARG A 75 2.01 -1.22 -13.75
N PHE A 76 1.81 -1.76 -12.56
CA PHE A 76 0.63 -1.51 -11.74
C PHE A 76 0.99 -0.73 -10.47
N TYR A 77 0.25 0.34 -10.20
CA TYR A 77 0.37 1.15 -8.99
C TYR A 77 -0.98 1.35 -8.33
N SER A 78 -1.04 1.15 -7.01
CA SER A 78 -2.18 1.56 -6.18
C SER A 78 -1.85 2.84 -5.41
N PHE A 79 -2.88 3.64 -5.16
CA PHE A 79 -2.82 4.88 -4.40
C PHE A 79 -4.21 5.21 -3.86
N TYR A 80 -4.32 6.17 -2.95
CA TYR A 80 -5.59 6.53 -2.34
C TYR A 80 -6.01 7.92 -2.78
N LYS A 81 -7.22 8.06 -3.34
CA LYS A 81 -7.92 9.33 -3.42
C LYS A 81 -8.43 9.65 -2.02
N ARG A 82 -7.97 10.77 -1.46
CA ARG A 82 -8.40 11.30 -0.18
C ARG A 82 -9.34 12.48 -0.40
N GLU A 83 -10.49 12.46 0.25
CA GLU A 83 -11.45 13.56 0.23
C GLU A 83 -11.78 14.04 1.64
N CYS A 84 -11.42 15.28 1.94
CA CYS A 84 -11.65 15.91 3.24
C CYS A 84 -12.42 17.22 3.03
N LYS A 85 -13.65 17.33 3.54
CA LYS A 85 -14.46 18.57 3.42
C LYS A 85 -14.50 19.10 1.98
N ASN A 86 -14.81 18.21 1.02
CA ASN A 86 -14.83 18.46 -0.44
C ASN A 86 -13.48 18.84 -1.08
N LYS A 87 -12.36 18.68 -0.38
CA LYS A 87 -11.00 18.83 -0.96
C LYS A 87 -10.46 17.47 -1.37
N ILE A 88 -10.19 17.32 -2.66
CA ILE A 88 -9.57 16.11 -3.23
C ILE A 88 -8.05 16.22 -3.18
N SER A 89 -7.42 15.14 -2.77
CA SER A 89 -5.97 14.97 -2.68
C SER A 89 -5.61 13.50 -2.88
N TYR A 90 -4.32 13.21 -3.04
CA TYR A 90 -3.85 11.86 -3.36
C TYR A 90 -2.73 11.42 -2.43
N ASP A 91 -2.78 10.16 -2.02
CA ASP A 91 -1.77 9.50 -1.19
C ASP A 91 -1.12 8.33 -1.91
N PHE A 92 0.18 8.43 -2.07
CA PHE A 92 1.02 7.37 -2.61
C PHE A 92 1.81 6.75 -1.46
N ILE A 93 1.72 5.43 -1.30
CA ILE A 93 2.59 4.67 -0.40
C ILE A 93 3.41 3.73 -1.27
N PHE A 94 4.71 3.99 -1.34
CA PHE A 94 5.64 3.18 -2.13
C PHE A 94 6.61 2.43 -1.24
N THR A 95 6.95 1.23 -1.68
CA THR A 95 8.06 0.45 -1.14
C THR A 95 9.14 0.36 -2.21
N ASP A 96 10.36 0.71 -1.86
CA ASP A 96 11.52 0.56 -2.74
C ASP A 96 12.71 -0.01 -1.97
N THR A 97 13.50 -0.85 -2.64
CA THR A 97 14.74 -1.38 -2.08
C THR A 97 15.84 -0.36 -2.31
N VAL A 98 16.48 0.09 -1.23
CA VAL A 98 17.50 1.14 -1.31
C VAL A 98 18.87 0.56 -1.63
N ARG A 99 19.31 -0.44 -0.85
CA ARG A 99 20.51 -1.23 -1.11
C ARG A 99 20.19 -2.71 -1.05
N THR A 100 19.79 -3.17 0.13
CA THR A 100 19.47 -4.57 0.45
C THR A 100 18.13 -4.68 1.18
N LYS A 101 17.69 -3.61 1.81
CA LYS A 101 16.46 -3.53 2.59
C LYS A 101 15.56 -2.40 2.09
N ASN A 102 14.33 -2.41 2.56
CA ASN A 102 13.30 -1.54 2.03
C ASN A 102 13.22 -0.19 2.75
N GLN A 103 12.79 0.82 2.00
CA GLN A 103 12.14 1.99 2.55
C GLN A 103 10.68 2.02 2.13
N VAL A 104 9.82 2.53 3.01
CA VAL A 104 8.42 2.84 2.73
C VAL A 104 8.25 4.35 2.78
N LEU A 105 7.84 4.93 1.66
CA LEU A 105 7.66 6.37 1.48
C LEU A 105 6.17 6.70 1.32
N HIS A 106 5.70 7.67 2.09
CA HIS A 106 4.37 8.26 1.95
C HIS A 106 4.50 9.64 1.31
N VAL A 107 3.81 9.84 0.18
CA VAL A 107 3.73 11.12 -0.53
C VAL A 107 2.27 11.56 -0.59
N HIS A 108 2.00 12.76 -0.09
CA HIS A 108 0.69 13.39 -0.15
C HIS A 108 0.70 14.57 -1.11
N ILE A 109 -0.17 14.53 -2.12
CA ILE A 109 -0.25 15.52 -3.19
C ILE A 109 -1.60 16.24 -3.17
N VAL A 110 -1.54 17.57 -3.23
CA VAL A 110 -2.69 18.47 -3.37
C VAL A 110 -2.45 19.38 -4.58
N LYS A 111 -3.35 19.37 -5.57
CA LYS A 111 -3.24 20.20 -6.79
C LYS A 111 -1.85 20.13 -7.45
N ASN A 112 -1.32 18.92 -7.66
CA ASN A 112 0.01 18.68 -8.25
C ASN A 112 1.21 19.25 -7.45
N ASN A 113 1.01 19.58 -6.17
CA ASN A 113 2.06 19.99 -5.24
C ASN A 113 2.19 19.00 -4.08
N ILE A 114 3.41 18.79 -3.59
CA ILE A 114 3.68 17.87 -2.49
C ILE A 114 3.41 18.60 -1.17
N GLU A 115 2.33 18.22 -0.50
CA GLU A 115 1.91 18.81 0.77
C GLU A 115 2.64 18.15 1.95
N SER A 116 2.85 16.82 1.86
CA SER A 116 3.58 16.05 2.87
C SER A 116 4.39 14.93 2.22
N LEU A 117 5.59 14.69 2.78
CA LEU A 117 6.50 13.63 2.38
C LEU A 117 7.13 13.04 3.64
N ALA A 118 7.01 11.72 3.83
CA ALA A 118 7.54 11.05 5.01
C ALA A 118 8.06 9.66 4.69
N ILE A 119 9.20 9.29 5.28
CA ILE A 119 9.66 7.91 5.33
C ILE A 119 8.95 7.23 6.50
N VAL A 120 7.98 6.38 6.18
CA VAL A 120 7.15 5.64 7.15
C VAL A 120 7.92 4.49 7.76
N LYS A 121 8.72 3.79 6.96
CA LYS A 121 9.58 2.70 7.40
C LYS A 121 10.92 2.79 6.69
N PHE A 122 12.02 2.52 7.39
CA PHE A 122 13.36 2.49 6.83
C PHE A 122 14.13 1.36 7.51
N GLU A 123 14.55 0.37 6.74
CA GLU A 123 15.12 -0.87 7.27
C GLU A 123 16.65 -0.93 7.14
N GLU A 124 17.25 -0.02 6.37
CA GLU A 124 18.70 0.17 6.28
C GLU A 124 19.26 0.86 7.54
N PRO A 125 20.59 0.77 7.78
CA PRO A 125 21.25 1.52 8.84
C PRO A 125 20.88 3.01 8.83
N SER A 126 20.63 3.55 10.02
CA SER A 126 20.01 4.88 10.20
C SER A 126 20.82 6.03 9.59
N GLU A 127 22.14 5.87 9.48
CA GLU A 127 23.07 6.79 8.85
C GLU A 127 22.83 6.95 7.34
N TYR A 128 22.20 5.97 6.69
CA TYR A 128 21.80 6.05 5.29
C TYR A 128 20.41 6.68 5.11
N LYS A 129 19.69 6.97 6.19
CA LYS A 129 18.37 7.62 6.11
C LYS A 129 18.53 9.10 5.80
N VAL A 130 17.80 9.58 4.80
CA VAL A 130 17.77 11.03 4.51
C VAL A 130 17.08 11.80 5.64
N LYS A 131 17.59 13.00 5.92
CA LYS A 131 17.07 13.86 7.00
C LYS A 131 15.72 14.48 6.62
N LYS A 132 14.89 14.74 7.63
CA LYS A 132 13.59 15.44 7.44
C LYS A 132 13.73 16.81 6.78
N SER A 133 14.80 17.55 7.09
CA SER A 133 15.10 18.86 6.48
C SER A 133 15.38 18.78 4.97
N TRP A 134 15.94 17.65 4.50
CA TRP A 134 16.10 17.42 3.07
C TRP A 134 14.76 17.08 2.41
N LEU A 135 13.93 16.26 3.07
CA LEU A 135 12.58 15.93 2.59
C LEU A 135 11.68 17.17 2.46
N SER A 136 11.81 18.17 3.33
CA SER A 136 11.01 19.40 3.24
C SER A 136 11.28 20.23 1.99
N ARG A 137 12.42 20.04 1.30
CA ARG A 137 12.72 20.74 0.03
C ARG A 137 11.71 20.42 -1.06
N PHE A 138 11.10 19.22 -1.04
CA PHE A 138 10.12 18.79 -2.04
C PHE A 138 8.81 19.57 -1.99
N LYS A 139 8.53 20.35 -0.93
CA LYS A 139 7.35 21.21 -0.88
C LYS A 139 7.43 22.39 -1.85
N SER A 140 8.64 22.86 -2.17
CA SER A 140 8.86 24.07 -2.98
C SER A 140 9.80 23.86 -4.17
N GLN A 141 10.47 22.71 -4.27
CA GLN A 141 11.43 22.41 -5.32
C GLN A 141 11.00 21.17 -6.10
N ARG A 142 11.31 21.15 -7.41
CA ARG A 142 11.10 19.98 -8.25
C ARG A 142 12.07 18.86 -7.85
N PRO A 143 11.69 17.58 -7.97
CA PRO A 143 12.58 16.47 -7.60
C PRO A 143 13.95 16.55 -8.27
N ASP A 144 13.99 16.90 -9.55
CA ASP A 144 15.23 16.94 -10.33
C ASP A 144 16.21 18.02 -9.84
N SER A 145 15.72 19.13 -9.28
CA SER A 145 16.55 20.25 -8.79
C SER A 145 17.06 20.08 -7.35
N ILE A 146 16.65 19.02 -6.64
CA ILE A 146 17.10 18.76 -5.26
C ILE A 146 18.38 17.93 -5.30
N ASP A 147 19.43 18.40 -4.64
CA ASP A 147 20.72 17.71 -4.60
C ASP A 147 20.62 16.35 -3.91
N ILE A 148 21.50 15.44 -4.32
CA ILE A 148 21.71 14.14 -3.68
C ILE A 148 22.33 14.36 -2.29
N VAL A 149 21.98 13.50 -1.33
CA VAL A 149 22.54 13.57 0.02
C VAL A 149 23.82 12.73 0.09
N SER A 150 24.96 13.37 0.35
CA SER A 150 26.23 12.65 0.58
C SER A 150 26.10 11.67 1.75
N GLY A 151 26.67 10.47 1.60
CA GLY A 151 26.52 9.35 2.55
C GLY A 151 25.17 8.62 2.46
N ALA A 152 24.15 9.22 1.84
CA ALA A 152 22.81 8.65 1.64
C ALA A 152 22.36 8.71 0.17
N THR A 153 23.30 8.56 -0.77
CA THR A 153 23.08 8.70 -2.22
C THR A 153 21.95 7.82 -2.73
N LEU A 154 21.94 6.53 -2.36
CA LEU A 154 20.92 5.59 -2.84
C LEU A 154 19.54 5.89 -2.25
N SER A 155 19.46 6.26 -0.97
CA SER A 155 18.22 6.66 -0.30
C SER A 155 17.64 7.93 -0.91
N SER A 156 18.49 8.93 -1.18
CA SER A 156 18.08 10.18 -1.81
C SER A 156 17.65 9.97 -3.26
N ASN A 157 18.35 9.13 -4.03
CA ASN A 157 17.94 8.74 -5.39
C ASN A 157 16.61 7.98 -5.41
N SER A 158 16.42 7.04 -4.47
CA SER A 158 15.16 6.30 -4.34
C SER A 158 14.01 7.25 -4.01
N THR A 159 14.22 8.15 -3.05
CA THR A 159 13.22 9.17 -2.68
C THR A 159 12.88 10.10 -3.84
N LYS A 160 13.89 10.63 -4.56
CA LYS A 160 13.68 11.49 -5.74
C LYS A 160 12.85 10.77 -6.81
N PHE A 161 13.17 9.51 -7.11
CA PHE A 161 12.43 8.70 -8.06
C PHE A 161 10.97 8.53 -7.65
N LEU A 162 10.70 8.08 -6.42
CA LEU A 162 9.34 7.84 -5.94
C LEU A 162 8.49 9.11 -5.88
N VAL A 163 9.10 10.24 -5.52
CA VAL A 163 8.41 11.53 -5.55
C VAL A 163 8.12 11.96 -6.97
N TRP A 164 9.08 11.87 -7.89
CA TRP A 164 8.83 12.18 -9.29
C TRP A 164 7.72 11.29 -9.87
N LEU A 165 7.75 9.99 -9.56
CA LEU A 165 6.74 9.02 -9.99
C LEU A 165 5.34 9.38 -9.46
N SER A 166 5.23 9.79 -8.19
CA SER A 166 3.93 10.23 -7.63
C SER A 166 3.34 11.43 -8.39
N LEU A 167 4.18 12.40 -8.76
CA LEU A 167 3.75 13.56 -9.53
C LEU A 167 3.37 13.17 -10.97
N TYR A 168 4.14 12.27 -11.58
CA TYR A 168 3.85 11.74 -12.91
C TYR A 168 2.48 11.03 -12.93
N LEU A 169 2.30 10.04 -12.05
CA LEU A 169 1.04 9.28 -11.95
C LEU A 169 -0.16 10.18 -11.64
N GLN A 170 0.03 11.22 -10.82
CA GLN A 170 -1.04 12.13 -10.43
C GLN A 170 -1.54 13.01 -11.58
N LYS A 171 -0.65 13.47 -12.47
CA LYS A 171 -1.01 14.32 -13.60
C LYS A 171 -1.98 13.64 -14.55
N ASP A 172 -1.79 12.36 -14.80
CA ASP A 172 -2.60 11.60 -15.75
C ASP A 172 -3.96 11.16 -15.19
N ILE A 173 -4.23 11.45 -13.90
CA ILE A 173 -5.51 11.16 -13.24
C ILE A 173 -6.47 12.37 -13.32
N LEU A 174 -5.92 13.58 -13.47
CA LEU A 174 -6.69 14.82 -13.62
C LEU A 174 -7.00 15.09 -15.10
#